data_AF-A0A4V3MS55-F1
#
_entry.id   AF-A0A4V3MS55-F1
#
_cell.length_a   1.000
_cell.length_b   1.000
_cell.length_c   1.000
_cell.angle_alpha   90.00
_cell.angle_beta   90.00
_cell.angle_gamma   90.00
#
_symmetry.space_group_name_H-M   'P 1'
#
loop_
_entity.id
_entity.type
_entity.pdbx_description
1 polymer ?
#
loop_
_entity_poly.entity_id
_entity_poly.type
_entity_poly.pdbx_seq_one_letter_code
_entity_poly.pdbx_strand_id
1 'polypeptide(L)'
;VKGVRADGGVSLDEAFLPPTLITGAVAWYRQLLLEVVTGLDQIAEAHGKMVMGGPGRSVEDLLMLHLANAARPRLAHMLAQDVFHPAELYLELAGLAGEMA
;
A
#
# COMPACT_ATOMS: atom_id res chain seq x y z
N VAL A 1 11.07 11.97 -20.18
CA VAL A 1 10.60 12.14 -21.58
C VAL A 1 11.04 10.92 -22.37
N LYS A 2 10.11 10.22 -23.03
CA LYS A 2 10.42 9.02 -23.83
C LYS A 2 10.75 9.35 -25.28
N GLY A 3 10.30 10.49 -25.78
CA GLY A 3 10.59 10.95 -27.13
C GLY A 3 9.57 11.96 -27.63
N VAL A 4 9.69 12.31 -28.91
CA VAL A 4 8.74 13.17 -29.64
C VAL A 4 7.95 12.29 -30.60
N ARG A 5 6.64 12.49 -30.64
CA ARG A 5 5.68 11.80 -31.51
C ARG A 5 5.70 12.43 -32.90
N ALA A 6 5.22 11.69 -33.91
CA ALA A 6 5.21 12.12 -35.30
C ALA A 6 4.36 13.38 -35.57
N ASP A 7 3.39 13.66 -34.69
CA ASP A 7 2.57 14.87 -34.68
C ASP A 7 3.26 16.07 -33.99
N GLY A 8 4.50 15.92 -33.54
CA GLY A 8 5.24 16.92 -32.78
C GLY A 8 4.96 16.93 -31.27
N GLY A 9 4.07 16.06 -30.78
CA GLY A 9 3.77 15.95 -29.35
C GLY A 9 4.92 15.32 -28.54
N VAL A 10 5.06 15.68 -27.26
CA VAL A 10 6.06 15.07 -26.37
C VAL A 10 5.46 13.87 -25.64
N SER A 11 6.16 12.74 -25.67
CA SER A 11 5.81 11.56 -24.89
C SER A 11 6.48 11.60 -23.52
N LEU A 12 5.68 11.60 -22.46
CA LEU A 12 6.16 11.54 -21.08
C LEU A 12 6.31 10.10 -20.61
N ASP A 13 7.13 9.91 -19.58
CA ASP A 13 7.19 8.62 -18.90
C ASP A 13 6.17 8.60 -17.77
N GLU A 14 5.12 7.80 -17.90
CA GLU A 14 4.04 7.71 -16.91
C GLU A 14 4.49 7.05 -15.59
N ALA A 15 5.60 6.31 -15.61
CA ALA A 15 6.20 5.74 -14.41
C ALA A 15 7.13 6.72 -13.68
N PHE A 16 7.35 7.93 -14.22
CA PHE A 16 8.22 8.92 -13.59
C PHE A 16 7.58 9.48 -12.33
N LEU A 17 8.25 9.28 -11.19
CA LEU A 17 7.89 9.88 -9.91
C LEU A 17 8.79 11.10 -9.65
N PRO A 18 8.27 12.33 -9.74
CA PRO A 18 9.06 13.50 -9.37
C PRO A 18 9.36 13.51 -7.86
N PRO A 19 10.46 14.15 -7.42
CA PRO A 19 10.65 14.48 -6.02
C PRO A 19 9.47 15.32 -5.51
N THR A 20 8.81 14.85 -4.45
CA THR A 20 7.60 15.48 -3.92
C THR A 20 7.65 15.59 -2.42
N LEU A 21 7.06 16.66 -1.89
CA LEU A 21 6.96 16.90 -0.45
C LEU A 21 5.77 16.16 0.17
N ILE A 22 4.71 15.94 -0.60
CA ILE A 22 3.48 15.28 -0.16
C ILE A 22 3.04 14.22 -1.17
N THR A 23 2.50 13.10 -0.69
CA THR A 23 2.02 11.99 -1.53
C THR A 23 0.91 12.41 -2.50
N GLY A 24 0.04 13.35 -2.13
CA GLY A 24 -1.05 13.85 -2.97
C GLY A 24 -0.58 14.62 -4.22
N ALA A 25 0.71 14.98 -4.32
CA ALA A 25 1.25 15.64 -5.50
C ALA A 25 1.44 14.69 -6.70
N VAL A 26 1.43 13.37 -6.48
CA VAL A 26 1.56 12.36 -7.54
C VAL A 26 0.53 11.26 -7.30
N ALA A 27 -0.42 11.12 -8.23
CA ALA A 27 -1.53 10.16 -8.11
C ALA A 27 -1.08 8.70 -7.91
N TRP A 28 0.14 8.36 -8.33
CA TRP A 28 0.73 7.04 -8.14
C TRP A 28 0.75 6.60 -6.68
N TYR A 29 1.07 7.48 -5.72
CA TYR A 29 1.10 7.11 -4.31
C TYR A 29 -0.27 6.69 -3.77
N ARG A 30 -1.31 7.42 -4.18
CA ARG A 30 -2.69 7.08 -3.83
C ARG A 30 -3.09 5.72 -4.40
N GLN A 31 -2.72 5.44 -5.65
CA GLN A 31 -3.02 4.15 -6.27
C GLN A 31 -2.30 2.99 -5.56
N LEU A 32 -1.01 3.16 -5.26
CA LEU A 32 -0.24 2.19 -4.48
C LEU A 32 -0.90 1.93 -3.12
N LEU A 33 -1.19 3.00 -2.36
CA LEU A 33 -1.78 2.87 -1.03
C LEU A 33 -3.16 2.21 -1.07
N LEU A 34 -3.99 2.53 -2.09
CA LEU A 34 -5.29 1.89 -2.29
C LEU A 34 -5.14 0.38 -2.53
N GLU A 35 -4.18 -0.02 -3.36
CA GLU A 35 -3.91 -1.45 -3.63
C GLU A 35 -3.42 -2.18 -2.38
N VAL A 36 -2.50 -1.58 -1.62
CA VAL A 36 -2.00 -2.17 -0.37
C VAL A 36 -3.11 -2.29 0.68
N VAL A 37 -3.90 -1.24 0.86
CA VAL A 37 -5.07 -1.24 1.75
C VAL A 37 -6.05 -2.34 1.37
N THR A 38 -6.35 -2.48 0.08
CA THR A 38 -7.27 -3.50 -0.43
C THR A 38 -6.71 -4.90 -0.21
N GLY A 39 -5.40 -5.11 -0.44
CA GLY A 39 -4.72 -6.37 -0.16
C GLY A 39 -4.78 -6.75 1.32
N LEU A 40 -4.58 -5.79 2.23
CA LEU A 40 -4.70 -6.03 3.67
C LEU A 40 -6.13 -6.38 4.09
N ASP A 41 -7.14 -5.75 3.48
CA ASP A 41 -8.55 -6.10 3.71
C ASP A 41 -8.83 -7.56 3.29
N GLN A 42 -8.29 -8.02 2.16
CA GLN A 42 -8.42 -9.40 1.69
C GLN A 42 -7.72 -10.42 2.62
N ILE A 43 -6.51 -10.09 3.10
CA ILE A 43 -5.78 -10.93 4.07
C ILE A 43 -6.57 -11.04 5.38
N ALA A 44 -7.08 -9.92 5.91
CA ALA A 44 -7.87 -9.91 7.12
C ALA A 44 -9.15 -10.74 6.97
N GLU A 45 -9.84 -10.65 5.83
CA GLU A 45 -11.04 -11.46 5.56
C GLU A 45 -10.73 -12.96 5.49
N ALA A 46 -9.66 -13.34 4.80
CA ALA A 46 -9.26 -14.74 4.63
C ALA A 46 -8.90 -15.40 5.97
N HIS A 47 -7.96 -14.81 6.72
CA HIS A 47 -7.51 -15.37 7.99
C HIS A 47 -8.55 -15.15 9.12
N GLY A 48 -9.35 -14.09 9.05
CA GLY A 48 -10.45 -13.87 9.99
C GLY A 48 -11.49 -14.99 9.96
N LYS A 49 -11.87 -15.46 8.77
CA LYS A 49 -12.77 -16.62 8.61
C LYS A 49 -12.19 -17.89 9.21
N MET A 50 -10.88 -18.12 9.02
CA MET A 50 -10.18 -19.29 9.55
C MET A 50 -10.13 -19.27 11.08
N VAL A 51 -9.81 -18.12 11.69
CA VAL A 51 -9.72 -17.96 13.15
C VAL A 51 -11.08 -18.15 13.84
N MET A 52 -12.17 -17.70 13.21
CA MET A 52 -13.52 -17.80 13.79
C MET A 52 -14.17 -19.19 13.61
N GLY A 53 -13.55 -20.08 12.83
CA GLY A 53 -14.14 -21.35 12.37
C GLY A 53 -14.04 -22.57 13.30
N GLY A 54 -13.31 -22.52 14.42
CA GLY A 54 -13.25 -23.61 15.40
C GLY A 54 -11.84 -24.06 15.82
N PRO A 55 -11.70 -25.19 16.54
CA PRO A 55 -10.47 -25.57 17.23
C PRO A 55 -9.47 -26.23 16.26
N GLY A 56 -8.78 -25.40 15.48
CA GLY A 56 -7.69 -25.78 14.59
C GLY A 56 -6.83 -24.59 14.16
N ARG A 57 -6.84 -23.51 14.95
CA ARG A 57 -6.17 -22.24 14.66
C ARG A 57 -4.65 -22.43 14.56
N SER A 58 -4.07 -22.16 13.40
CA SER A 58 -2.61 -22.04 13.29
C SER A 58 -2.19 -20.72 13.94
N VAL A 59 -1.04 -20.73 14.62
CA VAL A 59 -0.40 -19.48 15.10
C VAL A 59 -0.13 -18.54 13.91
N GLU A 60 0.16 -19.11 12.75
CA GLU A 60 0.37 -18.37 11.50
C GLU A 60 -0.86 -17.54 11.10
N ASP A 61 -2.06 -18.12 11.11
CA ASP A 61 -3.30 -17.40 10.76
C ASP A 61 -3.57 -16.24 11.72
N LEU A 62 -3.26 -16.42 13.01
CA LEU A 62 -3.39 -15.38 14.02
C LEU A 62 -2.38 -14.25 13.80
N LEU A 63 -1.14 -14.58 13.44
CA LEU A 63 -0.10 -13.60 13.17
C LEU A 63 -0.39 -12.82 11.88
N MET A 64 -0.84 -13.49 10.82
CA MET A 64 -1.25 -12.83 9.57
C MET A 64 -2.46 -11.92 9.77
N LEU A 65 -3.46 -12.36 10.53
CA LEU A 65 -4.60 -11.52 10.90
C LEU A 65 -4.18 -10.33 11.78
N HIS A 66 -3.26 -10.54 12.72
CA HIS A 66 -2.72 -9.46 13.54
C HIS A 66 -1.99 -8.42 12.70
N LEU A 67 -1.09 -8.86 11.81
CA LEU A 67 -0.35 -8.02 10.88
C LEU A 67 -1.30 -7.13 10.05
N ALA A 68 -2.30 -7.75 9.42
CA ALA A 68 -3.27 -7.03 8.60
C ALA A 68 -4.04 -6.00 9.43
N ASN A 69 -4.53 -6.38 10.60
CA ASN A 69 -5.28 -5.49 11.49
C ASN A 69 -4.44 -4.35 12.05
N ALA A 70 -3.14 -4.55 12.27
CA ALA A 70 -2.24 -3.52 12.75
C ALA A 70 -1.90 -2.51 11.66
N ALA A 71 -1.60 -2.97 10.44
CA ALA A 71 -1.15 -2.13 9.33
C ALA A 71 -2.29 -1.39 8.63
N ARG A 72 -3.44 -2.04 8.43
CA ARG A 72 -4.59 -1.51 7.70
C ARG A 72 -4.98 -0.10 8.16
N PRO A 73 -5.34 0.16 9.44
CA PRO A 73 -5.89 1.45 9.84
C PRO A 73 -4.89 2.60 9.65
N ARG A 74 -3.58 2.34 9.82
CA ARG A 74 -2.54 3.34 9.62
C ARG A 74 -2.45 3.72 8.14
N LEU A 75 -2.34 2.74 7.25
CA LEU A 75 -2.24 2.99 5.80
C LEU A 75 -3.53 3.59 5.23
N ALA A 76 -4.70 3.17 5.73
CA ALA A 76 -5.98 3.78 5.36
C ALA A 76 -6.07 5.25 5.80
N HIS A 77 -5.54 5.59 6.98
CA HIS A 77 -5.44 6.97 7.42
C HIS A 77 -4.50 7.78 6.51
N MET A 78 -3.32 7.24 6.17
CA MET A 78 -2.39 7.90 5.25
C MET A 78 -3.01 8.17 3.87
N LEU A 79 -3.72 7.19 3.32
CA LEU A 79 -4.45 7.28 2.05
C LEU A 79 -5.57 8.33 2.07
N ALA A 80 -6.25 8.51 3.20
CA ALA A 80 -7.32 9.48 3.33
C ALA A 80 -6.78 10.93 3.38
N GLN A 81 -5.58 11.11 3.93
CA GLN A 81 -4.98 12.43 4.12
C GLN A 81 -4.17 12.89 2.91
N ASP A 82 -3.39 12.02 2.26
CA ASP A 82 -2.56 12.35 1.10
C ASP A 82 -1.55 13.50 1.31
N VAL A 83 -1.27 13.87 2.57
CA VAL A 83 -0.38 14.99 2.93
C VAL A 83 0.92 14.55 3.60
N PHE A 84 1.26 13.25 3.53
CA PHE A 84 2.48 12.69 4.13
C PHE A 84 3.68 12.83 3.20
N HIS A 85 4.88 12.95 3.78
CA HIS A 85 6.10 12.88 2.99
C HIS A 85 6.31 11.46 2.44
N PRO A 86 6.74 11.26 1.17
CA PRO A 86 6.97 9.92 0.62
C PRO A 86 7.94 9.05 1.43
N ALA A 87 8.89 9.67 2.15
CA ALA A 87 9.79 8.94 3.05
C ALA A 87 9.06 8.33 4.26
N GLU A 88 8.03 8.98 4.80
CA GLU A 88 7.21 8.43 5.89
C GLU A 88 6.43 7.21 5.38
N LEU A 89 5.83 7.32 4.19
CA LEU A 89 5.18 6.18 3.53
C LEU A 89 6.16 5.03 3.26
N TYR A 90 7.37 5.32 2.80
CA TYR A 90 8.40 4.31 2.59
C TYR A 90 8.74 3.56 3.88
N LEU A 91 8.94 4.26 4.99
CA LEU A 91 9.27 3.64 6.28
C LEU A 91 8.14 2.74 6.77
N GLU A 92 6.88 3.16 6.64
CA GLU A 92 5.72 2.34 7.00
C GLU A 92 5.63 1.07 6.14
N LEU A 93 5.80 1.19 4.83
CA LEU A 93 5.75 0.04 3.91
C LEU A 93 6.94 -0.91 4.10
N ALA A 94 8.13 -0.37 4.36
CA ALA A 94 9.32 -1.18 4.65
C ALA A 94 9.18 -1.93 5.97
N GLY A 95 8.59 -1.30 7.00
CA GLY A 95 8.28 -1.94 8.27
C GLY A 95 7.30 -3.11 8.08
N LEU A 96 6.20 -2.87 7.35
CA LEU A 96 5.24 -3.92 7.01
C LEU A 96 5.87 -5.08 6.24
N ALA A 97 6.71 -4.79 5.25
CA ALA A 97 7.41 -5.83 4.49
C ALA A 97 8.39 -6.63 5.37
N GLY A 98 9.05 -5.97 6.33
CA GLY A 98 9.93 -6.62 7.30
C GLY A 98 9.19 -7.55 8.26
N GLU A 99 7.97 -7.21 8.66
CA GLU A 99 7.13 -8.10 9.49
C GLU A 99 6.63 -9.34 8.72
N MET A 100 6.68 -9.33 7.38
CA MET A 100 6.26 -10.43 6.51
C MET A 100 7.39 -11.40 6.08
N ALA A 101 8.66 -11.02 6.28
CA ALA A 101 9.83 -11.75 5.77
C ALA A 101 10.25 -12.91 6.69
#